data_AF-A0A239JFM0-F1
#
_entry.id   AF-A0A239JFM0-F1
#
_cell.length_a   1.000
_cell.length_b   1.000
_cell.length_c   1.000
_cell.angle_alpha   90.00
_cell.angle_beta   90.00
_cell.angle_gamma   90.00
#
_symmetry.space_group_name_H-M   'P 1'
#
loop_
_entity.id
_entity.type
_entity.pdbx_description
1 polymer ?
#
loop_
_entity_poly.entity_id
_entity_poly.type
_entity_poly.pdbx_seq_one_letter_code
_entity_poly.pdbx_strand_id
1 'polypeptide(L)'
;MTHLSFKVLGITPETYAAVPNLIAHVRITEDTDTTIHAMAMRAQVRIEPHRRRYSETEAAALVDMFGTPERWVSTLKSFQWMQTSTLVQGFTGTCDVDVTMPCTYDFDVTASRYLHAMHDDGTIPLALLFSGTVFTNGSRRFGVEQIPWDLEAHYDLPVRVWKALVRLHYPNSGWLRLRHDTLAALARYKAEEGYLGFDEALTRLLSKTEVR
;
A
#
# COMPACT_ATOMS: atom_id res chain seq x y z
N MET A 1 29.93 11.19 -10.80
CA MET A 1 28.82 10.22 -10.91
C MET A 1 28.30 10.10 -9.51
N THR A 2 27.02 10.41 -9.31
CA THR A 2 26.43 10.45 -7.98
C THR A 2 26.39 9.06 -7.38
N HIS A 3 26.56 8.96 -6.07
CA HIS A 3 26.34 7.70 -5.35
C HIS A 3 25.23 7.93 -4.32
N LEU A 4 24.05 7.40 -4.69
CA LEU A 4 22.80 7.61 -3.99
C LEU A 4 22.46 6.41 -3.13
N SER A 5 21.91 6.66 -1.95
CA SER A 5 21.26 5.64 -1.13
C SER A 5 19.92 6.14 -0.60
N PHE A 6 18.99 5.21 -0.40
CA PHE A 6 17.63 5.49 0.02
C PHE A 6 17.30 4.72 1.30
N LYS A 7 16.60 5.37 2.23
CA LYS A 7 16.12 4.74 3.45
C LYS A 7 14.72 5.21 3.77
N VAL A 8 13.79 4.28 3.94
CA VAL A 8 12.47 4.61 4.49
C VAL A 8 12.60 4.79 6.00
N LEU A 9 12.35 6.00 6.47
CA LEU A 9 12.39 6.36 7.89
C LEU A 9 11.12 5.94 8.62
N GLY A 10 9.99 6.03 7.93
CA GLY A 10 8.69 5.68 8.47
C GLY A 10 7.60 5.79 7.42
N ILE A 11 6.46 5.14 7.67
CA ILE A 11 5.25 5.31 6.88
C ILE A 11 4.10 5.68 7.82
N THR A 12 3.38 6.74 7.51
CA THR A 12 2.28 7.26 8.33
C THR A 12 1.02 7.51 7.50
N PRO A 13 -0.19 7.51 8.09
CA PRO A 13 -1.39 7.93 7.39
C PRO A 13 -1.37 9.44 7.13
N GLU A 14 -1.74 9.88 5.93
CA GLU A 14 -1.97 11.29 5.66
C GLU A 14 -3.22 11.74 6.41
N THR A 15 -3.06 12.68 7.33
CA THR A 15 -4.20 13.21 8.10
C THR A 15 -4.92 14.28 7.30
N TYR A 16 -6.24 14.38 7.44
CA TYR A 16 -7.09 15.38 6.78
C TYR A 16 -7.19 15.28 5.25
N ALA A 17 -6.73 14.17 4.66
CA ALA A 17 -6.98 13.88 3.25
C ALA A 17 -8.43 13.43 3.02
N ALA A 18 -9.01 13.79 1.88
CA ALA A 18 -10.35 13.30 1.48
C ALA A 18 -10.32 11.83 1.00
N VAL A 19 -9.13 11.33 0.64
CA VAL A 19 -8.89 9.97 0.15
C VAL A 19 -7.77 9.33 0.95
N PRO A 20 -7.77 8.00 1.13
CA PRO A 20 -6.78 7.32 1.95
C PRO A 20 -5.40 7.34 1.28
N ASN A 21 -4.45 8.03 1.91
CA ASN A 21 -3.06 8.06 1.48
C ASN A 21 -2.15 7.64 2.65
N LEU A 22 -1.13 6.84 2.34
CA LEU A 22 0.04 6.69 3.21
C LEU A 22 1.12 7.67 2.75
N ILE A 23 1.92 8.16 3.68
CA ILE A 23 3.10 8.99 3.41
C ILE A 23 4.33 8.20 3.85
N ALA A 24 5.18 7.85 2.90
CA ALA A 24 6.49 7.28 3.20
C ALA A 24 7.52 8.40 3.33
N HIS A 25 8.13 8.53 4.50
CA HIS A 25 9.23 9.45 4.75
C HIS A 25 10.52 8.79 4.29
N VAL A 26 11.10 9.28 3.20
CA VAL A 26 12.28 8.69 2.57
C VAL A 26 13.47 9.64 2.73
N ARG A 27 14.53 9.12 3.34
CA ARG A 27 15.85 9.77 3.36
C ARG A 27 16.62 9.40 2.10
N ILE A 28 17.16 10.41 1.44
CA ILE A 28 18.03 10.29 0.29
C ILE A 28 19.39 10.84 0.69
N THR A 29 20.45 10.06 0.48
CA THR A 29 21.83 10.46 0.76
C THR A 29 22.64 10.40 -0.52
N GLU A 30 23.42 11.45 -0.77
CA GLU A 30 24.45 11.54 -1.82
C GLU A 30 25.80 11.77 -1.11
N ASP A 31 26.78 10.90 -1.34
CA ASP A 31 28.04 10.88 -0.57
C ASP A 31 29.30 11.30 -1.36
N THR A 32 29.14 11.85 -2.57
CA THR A 32 30.25 12.32 -3.40
C THR A 32 30.45 13.83 -3.36
N ASP A 33 29.81 14.52 -2.40
CA ASP A 33 29.70 15.98 -2.31
C ASP A 33 29.08 16.63 -3.56
N THR A 34 28.41 15.83 -4.41
CA THR A 34 27.75 16.32 -5.60
C THR A 34 26.45 17.00 -5.18
N THR A 35 26.31 18.28 -5.55
CA THR A 35 25.04 18.98 -5.33
C THR A 35 23.98 18.48 -6.31
N ILE A 36 22.89 17.96 -5.77
CA ILE A 36 21.68 17.64 -6.53
C ILE A 36 20.87 18.93 -6.67
N HIS A 37 20.50 19.29 -7.90
CA HIS A 37 19.64 20.45 -8.15
C HIS A 37 18.16 20.09 -8.12
N ALA A 38 17.83 18.91 -8.66
CA ALA A 38 16.50 18.33 -8.59
C ALA A 38 16.60 16.82 -8.88
N MET A 39 15.60 16.07 -8.45
CA MET A 39 15.46 14.67 -8.82
C MET A 39 14.01 14.36 -9.15
N ALA A 40 13.77 13.86 -10.35
CA ALA A 40 12.48 13.27 -10.71
C ALA A 40 12.51 11.80 -10.30
N MET A 41 12.05 11.52 -9.09
CA MET A 41 12.10 10.20 -8.46
C MET A 41 10.79 9.45 -8.69
N ARG A 42 10.88 8.18 -9.04
CA ARG A 42 9.78 7.22 -9.05
C ARG A 42 10.10 6.12 -8.05
N ALA A 43 9.09 5.65 -7.35
CA ALA A 43 9.19 4.47 -6.51
C ALA A 43 8.12 3.45 -6.93
N GLN A 44 8.58 2.23 -7.24
CA GLN A 44 7.72 1.07 -7.37
C GLN A 44 7.62 0.39 -6.01
N VAL A 45 6.42 0.35 -5.44
CA VAL A 45 6.20 -0.29 -4.13
C VAL A 45 5.68 -1.70 -4.36
N ARG A 46 6.37 -2.69 -3.81
CA ARG A 46 5.97 -4.10 -3.82
C ARG A 46 5.70 -4.56 -2.40
N ILE A 47 4.68 -5.41 -2.26
CA ILE A 47 4.50 -6.19 -1.04
C ILE A 47 5.26 -7.50 -1.23
N GLU A 48 5.97 -7.94 -0.20
CA GLU A 48 6.78 -9.17 -0.22
C GLU A 48 6.28 -10.20 0.80
N PRO A 49 5.13 -10.85 0.55
CA PRO A 49 4.49 -11.71 1.54
C PRO A 49 5.39 -12.86 2.04
N HIS A 50 6.28 -13.36 1.19
CA HIS A 50 7.20 -14.45 1.50
C HIS A 50 8.29 -14.10 2.52
N ARG A 51 8.48 -12.82 2.87
CA ARG A 51 9.51 -12.36 3.81
C ARG A 51 9.07 -12.36 5.26
N ARG A 52 7.84 -12.78 5.55
CA ARG A 52 7.31 -12.93 6.91
C ARG A 52 6.73 -14.31 7.15
N ARG A 53 6.58 -14.65 8.42
CA ARG A 53 5.81 -15.80 8.88
C ARG A 53 4.34 -15.41 9.07
N TYR A 54 3.47 -16.42 9.01
CA TYR A 54 2.03 -16.29 9.19
C TYR A 54 1.58 -17.19 10.33
N SER A 55 0.66 -16.68 11.14
CA SER A 55 -0.11 -17.49 12.08
C SER A 55 -1.13 -18.36 11.34
N GLU A 56 -1.69 -19.35 12.02
CA GLU A 56 -2.74 -20.22 11.46
C GLU A 56 -3.97 -19.42 11.02
N THR A 57 -4.35 -18.39 11.79
CA THR A 57 -5.49 -17.52 11.48
C THR A 57 -5.24 -16.66 10.24
N GLU A 58 -4.05 -16.06 10.12
CA GLU A 58 -3.65 -15.32 8.93
C GLU A 58 -3.55 -16.24 7.71
N ALA A 59 -3.01 -17.45 7.88
CA ALA A 59 -2.91 -18.44 6.81
C ALA A 59 -4.29 -18.84 6.30
N ALA A 60 -5.26 -19.07 7.20
CA ALA A 60 -6.65 -19.37 6.83
C ALA A 60 -7.31 -18.22 6.06
N ALA A 61 -7.06 -16.97 6.46
CA ALA A 61 -7.60 -15.78 5.78
C ALA A 61 -7.00 -15.54 4.39
N LEU A 62 -5.86 -16.16 4.07
CA LEU A 62 -5.14 -16.00 2.80
C LEU A 62 -5.38 -17.12 1.79
N VAL A 63 -6.20 -18.13 2.13
CA VAL A 63 -6.42 -19.30 1.28
C VAL A 63 -7.05 -18.93 -0.07
N ASP A 64 -7.93 -17.93 -0.13
CA ASP A 64 -8.53 -17.49 -1.39
C ASP A 64 -7.51 -16.82 -2.33
N MET A 65 -6.46 -16.21 -1.77
CA MET A 65 -5.42 -15.49 -2.49
C MET A 65 -4.28 -16.39 -2.95
N PHE A 66 -3.74 -17.21 -2.04
CA PHE A 66 -2.51 -17.97 -2.26
C PHE A 66 -2.70 -19.49 -2.18
N GLY A 67 -3.92 -19.96 -1.88
CA GLY A 67 -4.17 -21.37 -1.62
C GLY A 67 -3.64 -21.83 -0.26
N THR A 68 -3.64 -23.15 -0.05
CA THR A 68 -3.19 -23.75 1.21
C THR A 68 -1.68 -23.56 1.44
N PRO A 69 -1.19 -23.58 2.69
CA PRO A 69 0.21 -23.32 3.02
C PRO A 69 1.23 -24.17 2.25
N GLU A 70 0.89 -25.41 1.88
CA GLU A 70 1.77 -26.30 1.11
C GLU A 70 2.07 -25.76 -0.30
N ARG A 71 1.20 -24.90 -0.83
CA ARG A 71 1.35 -24.27 -2.15
C ARG A 71 2.16 -22.97 -2.13
N TRP A 72 2.44 -22.41 -0.95
CA TRP A 72 3.01 -21.07 -0.83
C TRP A 72 4.39 -20.90 -1.48
N VAL A 73 5.16 -21.98 -1.60
CA VAL A 73 6.45 -21.96 -2.32
C VAL A 73 6.28 -21.42 -3.76
N SER A 74 5.17 -21.75 -4.42
CA SER A 74 4.89 -21.31 -5.79
C SER A 74 3.92 -20.13 -5.87
N THR A 75 3.01 -19.95 -4.91
CA THR A 75 1.94 -18.94 -4.99
C THR A 75 2.23 -17.64 -4.24
N LEU A 76 3.01 -17.69 -3.16
CA LEU A 76 3.28 -16.54 -2.29
C LEU A 76 4.38 -15.64 -2.88
N LYS A 77 4.11 -15.03 -4.03
CA LYS A 77 5.07 -14.17 -4.76
C LYS A 77 4.91 -12.70 -4.39
N SER A 78 6.00 -11.94 -4.47
CA SER A 78 5.95 -10.49 -4.34
C SER A 78 5.16 -9.88 -5.50
N PHE A 79 4.19 -9.02 -5.18
CA PHE A 79 3.35 -8.36 -6.16
C PHE A 79 3.49 -6.84 -6.07
N GLN A 80 3.33 -6.16 -7.20
CA GLN A 80 3.33 -4.71 -7.25
C GLN A 80 2.06 -4.19 -6.58
N TRP A 81 2.23 -3.28 -5.62
CA TRP A 81 1.12 -2.61 -4.98
C TRP A 81 0.80 -1.30 -5.72
N MET A 82 1.80 -0.45 -5.94
CA MET A 82 1.61 0.84 -6.61
C MET A 82 2.91 1.38 -7.21
N GLN A 83 2.76 2.40 -8.05
CA GLN A 83 3.83 3.23 -8.57
C GLN A 83 3.56 4.67 -8.13
N THR A 84 4.55 5.34 -7.55
CA THR A 84 4.46 6.74 -7.14
C THR A 84 5.62 7.55 -7.73
N SER A 85 5.46 8.86 -7.79
CA SER A 85 6.42 9.80 -8.37
C SER A 85 6.48 11.06 -7.53
N THR A 86 7.69 11.51 -7.23
CA THR A 86 7.96 12.66 -6.38
C THR A 86 9.09 13.49 -6.98
N LEU A 87 8.90 14.80 -7.03
CA LEU A 87 9.96 15.74 -7.38
C LEU A 87 10.71 16.15 -6.13
N VAL A 88 11.95 15.72 -6.00
CA VAL A 88 12.83 16.11 -4.90
C VAL A 88 13.51 17.42 -5.25
N GLN A 89 13.46 18.38 -4.32
CA GLN A 89 14.16 19.65 -4.44
C GLN A 89 15.67 19.48 -4.30
N GLY A 90 16.44 20.49 -4.69
CA GLY A 90 17.89 20.43 -4.62
C GLY A 90 18.41 20.30 -3.18
N PHE A 91 19.48 19.52 -3.03
CA PHE A 91 20.13 19.26 -1.75
C PHE A 91 21.61 18.87 -1.94
N THR A 92 22.36 18.91 -0.84
CA THR A 92 23.74 18.42 -0.75
C THR A 92 23.84 17.50 0.47
N GLY A 93 24.48 16.35 0.32
CA GLY A 93 24.63 15.37 1.40
C GLY A 93 23.36 14.56 1.66
N THR A 94 22.36 15.12 2.33
CA THR A 94 21.15 14.38 2.72
C THR A 94 19.89 15.25 2.61
N CYS A 95 18.80 14.66 2.15
CA CYS A 95 17.46 15.24 2.28
C CYS A 95 16.44 14.18 2.71
N ASP A 96 15.37 14.64 3.35
CA ASP A 96 14.21 13.82 3.66
C ASP A 96 13.05 14.34 2.79
N VAL A 97 12.34 13.41 2.13
CA VAL A 97 11.22 13.73 1.26
C VAL A 97 10.03 12.83 1.57
N ASP A 98 8.83 13.40 1.42
CA ASP A 98 7.58 12.68 1.57
C ASP A 98 7.14 12.10 0.22
N VAL A 99 6.89 10.79 0.22
CA VAL A 99 6.38 10.06 -0.94
C VAL A 99 4.95 9.64 -0.65
N THR A 100 4.00 10.29 -1.34
CA THR A 100 2.58 9.94 -1.24
C THR A 100 2.32 8.59 -1.89
N MET A 101 1.61 7.73 -1.16
CA MET A 101 1.21 6.39 -1.54
C MET A 101 -0.32 6.31 -1.52
N PRO A 102 -0.99 6.62 -2.64
CA PRO A 102 -2.44 6.54 -2.74
C PRO A 102 -2.93 5.11 -2.50
N CYS A 103 -3.83 4.95 -1.54
CA CYS A 103 -4.36 3.66 -1.15
C CYS A 103 -5.83 3.53 -1.59
N THR A 104 -6.30 2.29 -1.69
CA THR A 104 -7.72 1.99 -1.88
C THR A 104 -8.16 0.93 -0.87
N TYR A 105 -9.38 1.07 -0.35
CA TYR A 105 -9.98 0.13 0.60
C TYR A 105 -11.01 -0.79 -0.10
N ASP A 106 -10.75 -1.17 -1.34
CA ASP A 106 -11.61 -2.12 -2.05
C ASP A 106 -11.17 -3.55 -1.71
N PHE A 107 -12.07 -4.34 -1.11
CA PHE A 107 -11.83 -5.74 -0.77
C PHE A 107 -11.60 -6.64 -1.99
N ASP A 108 -11.87 -6.20 -3.22
CA ASP A 108 -11.50 -6.98 -4.40
C ASP A 108 -10.03 -6.77 -4.82
N VAL A 109 -9.40 -5.70 -4.34
CA VAL A 109 -7.98 -5.43 -4.61
C VAL A 109 -7.13 -6.38 -3.78
N THR A 110 -6.31 -7.19 -4.46
CA THR A 110 -5.38 -8.18 -3.87
C THR A 110 -4.60 -7.58 -2.70
N ALA A 111 -4.04 -6.38 -2.86
CA ALA A 111 -3.29 -5.71 -1.81
C ALA A 111 -4.16 -5.48 -0.55
N SER A 112 -5.36 -4.93 -0.70
CA SER A 112 -6.25 -4.64 0.43
C SER A 112 -6.69 -5.92 1.15
N ARG A 113 -7.04 -7.00 0.43
CA ARG A 113 -7.32 -8.31 1.08
C ARG A 113 -6.15 -8.81 1.91
N TYR A 114 -4.95 -8.79 1.33
CA TYR A 114 -3.76 -9.21 2.03
C TYR A 114 -3.57 -8.38 3.30
N LEU A 115 -3.64 -7.05 3.19
CA LEU A 115 -3.46 -6.13 4.31
C LEU A 115 -4.53 -6.31 5.40
N HIS A 116 -5.76 -6.67 5.04
CA HIS A 116 -6.85 -6.96 6.00
C HIS A 116 -6.69 -8.30 6.71
N ALA A 117 -6.15 -9.31 6.04
CA ALA A 117 -5.93 -10.63 6.61
C ALA A 117 -4.90 -10.61 7.76
N MET A 118 -4.06 -9.57 7.85
CA MET A 118 -2.96 -9.52 8.81
C MET A 118 -3.40 -9.16 10.23
N HIS A 119 -2.76 -9.78 11.22
CA HIS A 119 -2.95 -9.47 12.63
C HIS A 119 -2.40 -8.08 13.00
N ASP A 120 -2.99 -7.44 14.02
CA ASP A 120 -2.69 -6.04 14.42
C ASP A 120 -1.21 -5.82 14.78
N ASP A 121 -0.61 -6.80 15.45
CA ASP A 121 0.80 -6.79 15.88
C ASP A 121 1.80 -7.17 14.78
N GLY A 122 1.30 -7.52 13.59
CA GLY A 122 2.13 -7.91 12.46
C GLY A 122 2.74 -6.74 11.69
N THR A 123 3.61 -7.09 10.75
CA THR A 123 4.17 -6.15 9.77
C THR A 123 3.91 -6.63 8.34
N ILE A 124 3.93 -5.70 7.40
CA ILE A 124 3.80 -5.95 5.97
C ILE A 124 5.16 -5.62 5.35
N PRO A 125 5.93 -6.61 4.88
CA PRO A 125 7.21 -6.36 4.24
C PRO A 125 7.00 -5.63 2.92
N LEU A 126 7.56 -4.43 2.81
CA LEU A 126 7.55 -3.62 1.60
C LEU A 126 8.97 -3.52 1.02
N ALA A 127 9.04 -3.55 -0.31
CA ALA A 127 10.21 -3.15 -1.07
C ALA A 127 9.86 -1.95 -1.94
N LEU A 128 10.62 -0.87 -1.81
CA LEU A 128 10.53 0.34 -2.64
C LEU A 128 11.72 0.34 -3.59
N LEU A 129 11.47 0.12 -4.87
CA LEU A 129 12.49 0.15 -5.91
C LEU A 129 12.49 1.53 -6.56
N PHE A 130 13.64 2.21 -6.51
CA PHE A 130 13.77 3.58 -6.96
C PHE A 130 14.26 3.63 -8.40
N SER A 131 13.70 4.55 -9.18
CA SER A 131 14.14 4.84 -10.54
C SER A 131 13.86 6.30 -10.86
N GLY A 132 14.52 6.86 -11.86
CA GLY A 132 14.29 8.24 -12.22
C GLY A 132 15.53 8.96 -12.71
N THR A 133 15.47 10.28 -12.68
CA THR A 133 16.51 11.15 -13.24
C THR A 133 16.98 12.15 -12.20
N VAL A 134 18.30 12.28 -12.11
CA VAL A 134 19.02 13.16 -11.20
C VAL A 134 19.63 14.29 -12.03
N PHE A 135 19.40 15.52 -11.59
CA PHE A 135 19.93 16.73 -12.22
C PHE A 135 21.03 17.31 -11.32
N THR A 136 22.26 17.37 -11.83
CA THR A 136 23.45 17.80 -11.10
C THR A 136 24.17 18.95 -11.83
N ASN A 137 25.20 19.53 -11.21
CA ASN A 137 26.09 20.46 -11.89
C ASN A 137 27.18 19.68 -12.64
N GLY A 138 26.92 19.34 -13.90
CA GLY A 138 27.89 18.63 -14.74
C GLY A 138 29.08 19.50 -15.16
N SER A 139 30.09 18.90 -15.81
CA SER A 139 31.31 19.58 -16.29
C SER A 139 31.04 20.76 -17.27
N ARG A 140 29.83 20.85 -17.82
CA ARG A 140 29.34 21.95 -18.68
C ARG A 140 28.11 22.67 -18.10
N ARG A 141 28.03 22.83 -16.77
CA ARG A 141 26.95 23.50 -16.00
C ARG A 141 25.66 22.71 -15.78
N PHE A 142 25.52 21.54 -16.40
CA PHE A 142 24.36 20.67 -16.20
C PHE A 142 24.76 19.21 -16.44
N GLY A 143 24.39 18.35 -15.50
CA GLY A 143 24.59 16.91 -15.52
C GLY A 143 23.25 16.21 -15.40
N VAL A 144 23.07 15.16 -16.18
CA VAL A 144 21.88 14.31 -16.13
C VAL A 144 22.34 12.89 -15.94
N GLU A 145 21.93 12.29 -14.84
CA GLU A 145 22.23 10.90 -14.49
C GLU A 145 20.91 10.16 -14.22
N GLN A 146 20.86 8.86 -14.52
CA GLN A 146 19.73 8.04 -14.10
C GLN A 146 19.99 7.51 -12.69
N ILE A 147 18.94 7.39 -11.89
CA ILE A 147 19.01 6.63 -10.64
C ILE A 147 19.33 5.17 -11.01
N PRO A 148 20.40 4.56 -10.46
CA PRO A 148 20.71 3.16 -10.71
C PRO A 148 19.54 2.24 -10.34
N TRP A 149 19.31 1.20 -11.15
CA TRP A 149 18.13 0.35 -11.07
C TRP A 149 18.13 -0.58 -9.85
N ASP A 150 19.29 -0.79 -9.25
CA ASP A 150 19.53 -1.65 -8.09
C ASP A 150 19.30 -0.94 -6.74
N LEU A 151 18.98 0.36 -6.77
CA LEU A 151 18.68 1.11 -5.56
C LEU A 151 17.26 0.82 -5.07
N GLU A 152 17.19 0.20 -3.90
CA GLU A 152 15.94 -0.15 -3.23
C GLU A 152 16.03 0.10 -1.72
N ALA A 153 14.86 0.21 -1.08
CA ALA A 153 14.75 0.25 0.37
C ALA A 153 13.65 -0.71 0.84
N HIS A 154 13.95 -1.44 1.91
CA HIS A 154 13.01 -2.35 2.56
C HIS A 154 12.41 -1.69 3.79
N TYR A 155 11.11 -1.89 4.00
CA TYR A 155 10.41 -1.36 5.17
C TYR A 155 9.31 -2.30 5.63
N ASP A 156 9.32 -2.65 6.92
CA ASP A 156 8.26 -3.43 7.54
C ASP A 156 7.13 -2.52 8.03
N LEU A 157 6.12 -2.30 7.18
CA LEU A 157 4.97 -1.47 7.49
C LEU A 157 4.14 -2.10 8.62
N PRO A 158 4.00 -1.46 9.79
CA PRO A 158 3.17 -2.03 10.85
C PRO A 158 1.70 -2.11 10.41
N VAL A 159 1.05 -3.26 10.62
CA VAL A 159 -0.35 -3.47 10.23
C VAL A 159 -1.28 -2.46 10.90
N ARG A 160 -0.98 -2.06 12.13
CA ARG A 160 -1.69 -0.98 12.83
C ARG A 160 -1.74 0.35 12.07
N VAL A 161 -0.72 0.69 11.26
CA VAL A 161 -0.69 1.92 10.46
C VAL A 161 -1.73 1.83 9.35
N TRP A 162 -1.78 0.70 8.65
CA TRP A 162 -2.83 0.41 7.67
C TRP A 162 -4.22 0.46 8.30
N LYS A 163 -4.43 -0.26 9.41
CA LYS A 163 -5.73 -0.27 10.10
C LYS A 163 -6.13 1.11 10.62
N ALA A 164 -5.17 1.95 11.02
CA ALA A 164 -5.43 3.34 11.38
C ALA A 164 -5.91 4.16 10.18
N LEU A 165 -5.25 4.03 9.02
CA LEU A 165 -5.70 4.68 7.78
C LEU A 165 -7.13 4.25 7.43
N VAL A 166 -7.41 2.95 7.46
CA VAL A 166 -8.75 2.41 7.19
C VAL A 166 -9.79 3.02 8.12
N ARG A 167 -9.54 3.02 9.44
CA ARG A 167 -10.48 3.59 10.43
C ARG A 167 -10.69 5.09 10.25
N LEU A 168 -9.66 5.82 9.80
CA LEU A 168 -9.76 7.25 9.53
C LEU A 168 -10.73 7.56 8.38
N HIS A 169 -10.71 6.75 7.33
CA HIS A 169 -11.50 7.00 6.11
C HIS A 169 -12.83 6.22 6.05
N TYR A 170 -12.94 5.10 6.75
CA TYR A 170 -14.10 4.21 6.74
C TYR A 170 -14.50 3.78 8.16
N PRO A 171 -14.91 4.72 9.02
CA PRO A 171 -15.28 4.40 10.40
C PRO A 171 -16.53 3.52 10.44
N ASN A 172 -16.45 2.37 11.11
CA ASN A 172 -17.56 1.42 11.31
C ASN A 172 -18.20 0.89 10.01
N SER A 173 -17.54 1.01 8.87
CA SER A 173 -18.09 0.65 7.56
C SER A 173 -17.08 -0.09 6.71
N GLY A 174 -17.54 -1.12 5.99
CA GLY A 174 -16.78 -1.82 4.96
C GLY A 174 -17.22 -1.40 3.56
N TRP A 175 -16.41 -1.70 2.54
CA TRP A 175 -16.88 -1.68 1.15
C TRP A 175 -17.10 -3.11 0.66
N LEU A 176 -18.24 -3.39 0.04
CA LEU A 176 -18.52 -4.71 -0.54
C LEU A 176 -18.85 -4.55 -2.01
N ARG A 177 -18.00 -5.12 -2.87
CA ARG A 177 -18.30 -5.17 -4.29
C ARG A 177 -19.32 -6.26 -4.57
N LEU A 178 -20.38 -5.87 -5.27
CA LEU A 178 -21.44 -6.78 -5.70
C LEU A 178 -21.65 -6.63 -7.21
N ARG A 179 -22.09 -7.72 -7.86
CA ARG A 179 -22.51 -7.66 -9.26
C ARG A 179 -23.78 -6.79 -9.38
N HIS A 180 -23.97 -6.14 -10.53
CA HIS A 180 -25.08 -5.22 -10.75
C HIS A 180 -26.46 -5.88 -10.54
N ASP A 181 -26.63 -7.13 -10.96
CA ASP A 181 -27.84 -7.93 -10.74
C ASP A 181 -28.11 -8.19 -9.25
N THR A 182 -27.05 -8.47 -8.49
CA THR A 182 -27.11 -8.70 -7.04
C THR A 182 -27.43 -7.41 -6.29
N LEU A 183 -26.85 -6.28 -6.69
CA LEU A 183 -27.21 -4.96 -6.16
C LEU A 183 -28.67 -4.62 -6.41
N ALA A 184 -29.17 -4.85 -7.63
CA ALA A 184 -30.57 -4.62 -7.97
C ALA A 184 -31.52 -5.51 -7.14
N ALA A 185 -31.17 -6.79 -6.96
CA ALA A 185 -31.94 -7.71 -6.13
C ALA A 185 -31.95 -7.27 -4.65
N LEU A 186 -30.80 -6.86 -4.11
CA LEU A 186 -30.69 -6.36 -2.74
C LEU A 186 -31.48 -5.06 -2.54
N ALA A 187 -31.45 -4.15 -3.52
CA ALA A 187 -32.22 -2.91 -3.49
C ALA A 187 -33.74 -3.18 -3.49
N ARG A 188 -34.20 -4.15 -4.29
CA ARG A 188 -35.60 -4.59 -4.30
C ARG A 188 -36.00 -5.20 -2.95
N TYR A 189 -35.21 -6.12 -2.40
CA TYR A 189 -35.47 -6.72 -1.09
C TYR A 189 -35.54 -5.66 0.02
N LYS A 190 -34.61 -4.69 0.02
CA LYS A 190 -34.62 -3.56 0.97
C LYS A 190 -35.91 -2.75 0.90
N ALA A 191 -36.41 -2.50 -0.32
CA ALA A 191 -37.63 -1.72 -0.55
C ALA A 191 -38.90 -2.50 -0.15
N GLU A 192 -38.99 -3.79 -0.51
CA GLU A 192 -40.14 -4.65 -0.20
C GLU A 192 -40.34 -4.84 1.31
N GLU A 193 -39.25 -4.95 2.05
CA GLU A 193 -39.28 -5.17 3.50
C GLU A 193 -39.25 -3.87 4.33
N GLY A 194 -39.10 -2.71 3.67
CA GLY A 194 -39.13 -1.41 4.33
C GLY A 194 -37.87 -1.05 5.14
N TYR A 195 -36.71 -1.63 4.84
CA TYR A 195 -35.45 -1.35 5.57
C TYR A 195 -34.85 0.01 5.20
N LEU A 196 -34.25 0.68 6.19
CA LEU A 196 -33.69 2.03 6.04
C LEU A 196 -32.36 2.02 5.29
N GLY A 197 -31.55 0.97 5.46
CA GLY A 197 -30.23 0.82 4.87
C GLY A 197 -29.95 -0.56 4.30
N PHE A 198 -28.91 -0.65 3.48
CA PHE A 198 -28.42 -1.94 2.96
C PHE A 198 -27.82 -2.83 4.04
N ASP A 199 -27.23 -2.22 5.08
CA ASP A 199 -26.68 -2.93 6.23
C ASP A 199 -27.78 -3.74 6.95
N GLU A 200 -28.89 -3.09 7.30
CA GLU A 200 -30.06 -3.74 7.91
C GLU A 200 -30.61 -4.88 7.03
N ALA A 201 -30.72 -4.65 5.71
CA ALA A 201 -31.17 -5.67 4.78
C ALA A 201 -30.23 -6.89 4.76
N LEU A 202 -28.92 -6.68 4.78
CA LEU A 202 -27.91 -7.75 4.83
C LEU A 202 -27.93 -8.48 6.17
N THR A 203 -27.98 -7.79 7.30
CA THR A 203 -28.10 -8.41 8.63
C THR A 203 -29.31 -9.34 8.70
N ARG A 204 -30.45 -8.92 8.13
CA ARG A 204 -31.66 -9.74 8.06
C ARG A 204 -31.48 -10.98 7.19
N LEU A 205 -30.85 -10.86 6.03
CA LEU A 205 -30.54 -12.02 5.16
C LEU A 205 -29.61 -13.03 5.87
N LEU A 206 -28.57 -12.54 6.55
CA LEU A 206 -27.63 -13.39 7.30
C LEU A 206 -28.34 -14.12 8.45
N SER A 207 -29.18 -13.43 9.22
CA SER A 207 -29.95 -14.03 10.32
C SER A 207 -30.92 -15.13 9.89
N LYS A 208 -31.37 -15.13 8.63
CA LYS A 208 -32.24 -16.19 8.07
C LYS A 208 -31.47 -17.47 7.72
N THR A 209 -30.14 -17.39 7.62
CA THR A 209 -29.27 -18.48 7.15
C THR A 209 -28.45 -19.11 8.29
N GLU A 210 -28.39 -18.45 9.46
CA GLU A 210 -27.91 -19.06 10.70
C GLU A 210 -28.84 -20.21 11.13
N VAL A 211 -28.62 -21.38 10.52
CA VAL A 211 -29.11 -22.65 11.06
C VAL A 211 -28.35 -22.90 12.35
N ARG A 212 -29.11 -23.00 13.44
CA ARG A 212 -28.63 -23.31 14.78
C ARG A 212 -28.04 -24.71 14.87
#